data_AF-A0A3A4QW62-F1
#
_entry.id   AF-A0A3A4QW62-F1
#
_cell.length_a   1.000
_cell.length_b   1.000
_cell.length_c   1.000
_cell.angle_alpha   90.00
_cell.angle_beta   90.00
_cell.angle_gamma   90.00
#
_symmetry.space_group_name_H-M   'P 1'
#
loop_
_entity.id
_entity.type
_entity.pdbx_description
1 polymer ?
#
loop_
_entity_poly.entity_id
_entity_poly.type
_entity_poly.pdbx_seq_one_letter_code
_entity_poly.pdbx_strand_id
1 'polypeptide(L)'
;MFIGLMVSVFLMKPTATPAEEVRGVTNDMVKIGVIPDMTGPIATTWLAAVEGFRNYVRYINDQGGVHAYSSWYDDTPGMAKLREITLKLSPKKKDYTKNYSKGWLCAMILEEGMKRAGRNLDSESLVAALETFKNFDTGGVSGYITYGSNERMGGEYLRMYKADVENNKLIPVTDWIKPAH
;
A
#
# COMPACT_ATOMS: atom_id res chain seq x y z
N MET A 1 -35.14 -27.04 17.29
CA MET A 1 -34.95 -25.68 17.80
C MET A 1 -33.55 -25.22 17.37
N PHE A 2 -33.45 -24.67 16.16
CA PHE A 2 -32.21 -24.19 15.55
C PHE A 2 -32.18 -22.67 15.69
N ILE A 3 -31.20 -22.13 16.43
CA ILE A 3 -30.96 -20.69 16.48
C ILE A 3 -29.81 -20.43 15.50
N GLY A 4 -30.17 -20.01 14.28
CA GLY A 4 -29.22 -19.53 13.28
C GLY A 4 -28.75 -18.14 13.65
N LEU A 5 -27.43 -17.99 13.83
CA LEU A 5 -26.78 -16.70 14.04
C LEU A 5 -26.70 -15.98 12.68
N MET A 6 -27.60 -15.02 12.47
CA MET A 6 -27.61 -14.14 11.29
C MET A 6 -26.55 -13.05 11.49
N VAL A 7 -25.35 -13.24 10.93
CA VAL A 7 -24.36 -12.16 10.81
C VAL A 7 -24.84 -11.23 9.68
N SER A 8 -25.55 -10.17 10.04
CA SER A 8 -25.87 -9.08 9.12
C SER A 8 -24.59 -8.32 8.76
N VAL A 9 -23.93 -8.76 7.70
CA VAL A 9 -22.94 -7.93 6.99
C VAL A 9 -23.73 -6.81 6.30
N PHE A 10 -23.72 -5.61 6.87
CA PHE A 10 -24.07 -4.42 6.12
C PHE A 10 -23.04 -4.27 4.98
N LEU A 11 -23.43 -4.70 3.78
CA LEU A 11 -22.75 -4.37 2.53
C LEU A 11 -22.93 -2.85 2.31
N MET A 12 -22.15 -2.06 3.03
CA MET A 12 -21.88 -0.69 2.66
C MET A 12 -21.13 -0.77 1.34
N LYS A 13 -21.86 -0.61 0.23
CA LYS A 13 -21.26 -0.47 -1.09
C LYS A 13 -20.19 0.63 -0.96
N PRO A 14 -18.91 0.36 -1.26
CA PRO A 14 -17.99 1.45 -1.50
C PRO A 14 -18.46 2.09 -2.80
N THR A 15 -19.37 3.05 -2.70
CA THR A 15 -19.50 4.06 -3.74
C THR A 15 -18.22 4.86 -3.62
N ALA A 16 -17.17 4.40 -4.31
CA ALA A 16 -16.16 5.31 -4.80
C ALA A 16 -16.90 6.26 -5.72
N THR A 17 -17.45 7.32 -5.17
CA THR A 17 -17.81 8.50 -5.95
C THR A 17 -16.51 8.84 -6.68
N PRO A 18 -16.46 8.80 -8.02
CA PRO A 18 -15.30 9.29 -8.73
C PRO A 18 -15.03 10.69 -8.19
N ALA A 19 -13.81 10.92 -7.68
CA ALA A 19 -13.42 12.28 -7.31
C ALA A 19 -13.68 13.14 -8.56
N GLU A 20 -14.48 14.19 -8.41
CA GLU A 20 -14.72 15.15 -9.48
C GLU A 20 -13.37 15.61 -10.03
N GLU A 21 -13.26 15.84 -11.34
CA GLU A 21 -11.99 16.30 -11.94
C GLU A 21 -11.61 17.65 -11.32
N VAL A 22 -10.71 17.62 -10.33
CA VAL A 22 -10.19 18.83 -9.69
C VAL A 22 -9.13 19.43 -10.61
N ARG A 23 -9.27 20.70 -10.97
CA ARG A 23 -8.27 21.41 -11.79
C ARG A 23 -6.87 21.24 -11.21
N GLY A 24 -6.00 20.57 -11.95
CA GLY A 24 -4.62 20.33 -11.55
C GLY A 24 -4.40 18.99 -10.83
N VAL A 25 -5.41 18.14 -10.67
CA VAL A 25 -5.27 16.76 -10.18
C VAL A 25 -5.87 15.82 -11.21
N THR A 26 -5.08 14.83 -11.61
CA THR A 26 -5.45 13.74 -12.52
C THR A 26 -5.11 12.42 -11.83
N ASN A 27 -5.46 11.29 -12.45
CA ASN A 27 -5.19 9.96 -11.88
C ASN A 27 -3.68 9.69 -11.66
N ASP A 28 -2.81 10.39 -12.39
CA ASP A 28 -1.36 10.17 -12.42
C ASP A 28 -0.53 11.44 -12.13
N MET A 29 -1.14 12.62 -12.06
CA MET A 29 -0.43 13.87 -11.84
C MET A 29 -1.18 14.84 -10.92
N VAL A 30 -0.42 15.43 -9.99
CA VAL A 30 -0.78 16.65 -9.27
C VAL A 30 0.08 17.80 -9.79
N LYS A 31 -0.55 18.86 -10.30
CA LYS A 31 0.11 20.08 -10.76
C LYS A 31 0.44 20.97 -9.57
N ILE A 32 1.72 21.01 -9.23
CA ILE A 32 2.25 21.95 -8.23
C ILE A 32 2.74 23.19 -8.97
N GLY A 33 2.05 24.30 -8.77
CA GLY A 33 2.44 25.61 -9.30
C GLY A 33 3.36 26.35 -8.33
N VAL A 34 4.27 27.14 -8.89
CA VAL A 34 4.96 28.22 -8.18
C VAL A 34 4.56 29.53 -8.83
N ILE A 35 4.58 30.65 -8.09
CA ILE A 35 4.31 32.00 -8.63
C ILE A 35 5.61 32.82 -8.64
N PRO A 36 6.40 32.72 -9.72
CA PRO A 36 7.59 33.54 -9.94
C PRO A 36 7.37 34.58 -11.06
N ASP A 37 8.21 35.61 -11.09
CA ASP A 37 8.28 36.55 -12.22
C ASP A 37 9.01 35.89 -13.40
N MET A 38 8.25 35.37 -14.37
CA MET A 38 8.81 34.64 -15.52
C MET A 38 9.12 35.54 -16.72
N THR A 39 8.74 36.81 -16.65
CA THR A 39 8.92 37.81 -17.70
C THR A 39 9.37 39.14 -17.10
N GLY A 40 9.96 40.01 -17.93
CA GLY A 40 10.44 41.32 -17.50
C GLY A 40 11.86 41.34 -16.91
N PRO A 41 12.30 42.49 -16.37
CA PRO A 41 13.72 42.74 -16.05
C PRO A 41 14.33 41.85 -14.97
N ILE A 42 13.51 41.28 -14.09
CA ILE A 42 13.94 40.43 -12.97
C ILE A 42 13.75 38.92 -13.22
N ALA A 43 13.27 38.55 -14.41
CA ALA A 43 13.00 37.16 -14.76
C ALA A 43 14.26 36.28 -14.76
N THR A 44 15.41 36.85 -15.12
CA THR A 44 16.70 36.14 -15.16
C THR A 44 17.10 35.57 -13.79
N THR A 45 16.70 36.23 -12.70
CA THR A 45 16.94 35.74 -11.33
C THR A 45 16.03 34.57 -10.98
N TRP A 46 14.77 34.62 -11.39
CA TRP A 46 13.77 33.61 -11.02
C TRP A 46 13.77 32.38 -11.93
N LEU A 47 14.21 32.49 -13.19
CA LEU A 47 14.31 31.36 -14.11
C LEU A 47 15.18 30.24 -13.54
N ALA A 48 16.35 30.57 -12.99
CA ALA A 48 17.25 29.61 -12.36
C ALA A 48 16.62 28.94 -11.13
N ALA A 49 15.88 29.69 -10.32
CA ALA A 49 15.19 29.15 -9.14
C ALA A 49 14.06 28.16 -9.53
N VAL A 50 13.29 28.49 -10.57
CA VAL A 50 12.23 27.63 -11.09
C VAL A 50 12.79 26.36 -11.74
N GLU A 51 13.91 26.48 -12.46
CA GLU A 51 14.61 25.33 -13.02
C GLU A 51 15.12 24.39 -11.92
N GLY A 52 15.75 24.93 -10.88
CA GLY A 52 16.17 24.16 -9.70
C GLY A 52 15.00 23.44 -9.02
N PHE A 53 13.89 24.15 -8.79
CA PHE A 53 12.68 23.56 -8.21
C PHE A 53 12.13 22.41 -9.08
N ARG A 54 12.02 22.62 -10.40
CA ARG A 54 11.56 21.58 -11.34
C ARG A 54 12.47 20.37 -11.35
N ASN A 55 13.78 20.57 -11.37
CA ASN A 55 14.75 19.48 -11.39
C ASN A 55 14.67 18.65 -10.10
N TYR A 56 14.47 19.30 -8.95
CA TYR A 56 14.32 18.58 -7.68
C TYR A 56 13.01 17.79 -7.60
N VAL A 57 11.88 18.37 -8.03
CA VAL A 57 10.60 17.64 -8.09
C VAL A 57 10.68 16.46 -9.07
N ARG A 58 11.34 16.62 -10.22
CA ARG A 58 11.61 15.52 -11.16
C ARG A 58 12.48 14.45 -10.53
N TYR A 59 13.56 14.83 -9.87
CA TYR A 59 14.43 13.89 -9.15
C TYR A 59 13.64 13.06 -8.13
N ILE A 60 12.78 13.68 -7.32
CA ILE A 60 11.91 12.95 -6.38
C ILE A 60 10.97 12.00 -7.13
N ASN A 61 10.31 12.47 -8.20
CA ASN A 61 9.40 11.64 -8.98
C ASN A 61 10.11 10.46 -9.67
N ASP A 62 11.34 10.65 -10.14
CA ASP A 62 12.16 9.62 -10.78
C ASP A 62 12.60 8.53 -9.80
N GLN A 63 12.75 8.88 -8.52
CA GLN A 63 12.99 7.92 -7.43
C GLN A 63 11.74 7.11 -7.07
N GLY A 64 10.58 7.54 -7.55
CA GLY A 64 9.33 6.82 -7.41
C GLY A 64 8.71 6.93 -6.01
N GLY A 65 7.83 5.97 -5.68
CA GLY A 65 7.03 5.99 -4.46
C GLY A 65 7.47 4.94 -3.44
N VAL A 66 7.31 5.27 -2.16
CA VAL A 66 7.56 4.33 -1.05
C VAL A 66 6.24 3.67 -0.66
N HIS A 67 6.22 2.34 -0.57
CA HIS A 67 5.03 1.60 -0.13
C HIS A 67 5.37 0.43 0.80
N ALA A 68 4.47 0.15 1.73
CA ALA A 68 4.58 -0.94 2.71
C ALA A 68 4.08 -2.31 2.21
N TYR A 69 3.52 -2.38 1.01
CA TYR A 69 2.93 -3.60 0.44
C TYR A 69 3.16 -3.70 -1.06
N SER A 70 3.24 -4.95 -1.50
CA SER A 70 3.60 -5.34 -2.85
C SER A 70 2.57 -4.94 -3.89
N SER A 71 3.05 -4.62 -5.09
CA SER A 71 2.20 -4.46 -6.27
C SER A 71 1.60 -5.81 -6.66
N TRP A 72 0.43 -5.80 -7.32
CA TRP A 72 -0.14 -7.02 -7.93
C TRP A 72 0.85 -7.75 -8.85
N TYR A 73 1.69 -6.96 -9.52
CA TYR A 73 2.67 -7.44 -10.49
C TYR A 73 4.00 -7.89 -9.89
N ASP A 74 4.20 -7.77 -8.57
CA ASP A 74 5.45 -8.19 -7.94
C ASP A 74 5.58 -9.71 -8.01
N ASP A 75 6.79 -10.18 -8.34
CA ASP A 75 7.09 -11.60 -8.47
C ASP A 75 7.61 -12.15 -7.14
N THR A 76 6.68 -12.42 -6.23
CA THR A 76 6.96 -13.04 -4.92
C THR A 76 6.04 -14.22 -4.67
N PRO A 77 6.43 -15.21 -3.84
CA PRO A 77 5.59 -16.38 -3.56
C PRO A 77 4.21 -16.01 -2.98
N GLY A 78 4.17 -15.03 -2.08
CA GLY A 78 2.94 -14.54 -1.47
C GLY A 78 2.03 -13.85 -2.48
N MET A 79 2.60 -13.08 -3.40
CA MET A 79 1.83 -12.47 -4.49
C MET A 79 1.36 -13.52 -5.51
N ALA A 80 2.14 -14.56 -5.80
CA ALA A 80 1.72 -15.66 -6.66
C ALA A 80 0.50 -16.40 -6.09
N LYS A 81 0.53 -16.75 -4.79
CA LYS A 81 -0.61 -17.37 -4.08
C LYS A 81 -1.84 -16.45 -4.06
N LEU A 82 -1.63 -15.16 -3.79
CA LEU A 82 -2.70 -14.16 -3.84
C LEU A 82 -3.36 -14.14 -5.21
N ARG A 83 -2.58 -14.03 -6.29
CA ARG A 83 -3.10 -13.99 -7.66
C ARG A 83 -3.87 -15.27 -8.03
N GLU A 84 -3.33 -16.44 -7.70
CA GLU A 84 -3.98 -17.72 -7.96
C GLU A 84 -5.38 -17.78 -7.33
N ILE A 85 -5.47 -17.49 -6.03
CA ILE A 85 -6.73 -17.55 -5.29
C ILE A 85 -7.70 -16.47 -5.78
N THR A 86 -7.22 -15.24 -6.00
CA THR A 86 -8.07 -14.15 -6.49
C THR A 86 -8.65 -14.44 -7.86
N LEU A 87 -7.86 -14.95 -8.81
CA LEU A 87 -8.36 -15.23 -10.15
C LEU A 87 -9.31 -16.43 -10.16
N LYS A 88 -9.15 -17.40 -9.25
CA LYS A 88 -10.09 -18.50 -9.05
C LYS A 88 -11.43 -18.03 -8.47
N LEU A 89 -11.41 -17.17 -7.46
CA LEU A 89 -12.61 -16.72 -6.74
C LEU A 89 -13.29 -15.50 -7.38
N SER A 90 -12.55 -14.70 -8.14
CA SER A 90 -13.01 -13.44 -8.73
C SER A 90 -12.44 -13.25 -10.15
N PRO A 91 -12.79 -14.13 -11.11
CA PRO A 91 -12.18 -14.16 -12.45
C PRO A 91 -12.43 -12.90 -13.29
N LYS A 92 -13.42 -12.07 -12.90
CA LYS A 92 -13.76 -10.81 -13.59
C LYS A 92 -13.16 -9.55 -12.94
N LYS A 93 -12.27 -9.70 -11.95
CA LYS A 93 -11.62 -8.55 -11.29
C LYS A 93 -10.79 -7.76 -12.31
N LYS A 94 -10.86 -6.42 -12.23
CA LYS A 94 -10.12 -5.51 -13.11
C LYS A 94 -9.28 -4.46 -12.38
N ASP A 95 -9.57 -4.24 -11.11
CA ASP A 95 -8.81 -3.30 -10.27
C ASP A 95 -7.76 -4.08 -9.46
N TYR A 96 -6.49 -3.84 -9.75
CA TYR A 96 -5.33 -4.48 -9.13
C TYR A 96 -4.47 -3.49 -8.33
N THR A 97 -5.12 -2.53 -7.66
CA THR A 97 -4.45 -1.57 -6.77
C THR A 97 -3.69 -2.26 -5.64
N LYS A 98 -2.62 -1.62 -5.16
CA LYS A 98 -1.87 -2.04 -3.97
C LYS A 98 -2.75 -2.19 -2.71
N ASN A 99 -3.89 -1.48 -2.64
CA ASN A 99 -4.88 -1.65 -1.56
C ASN A 99 -5.47 -3.06 -1.49
N TYR A 100 -5.51 -3.78 -2.62
CA TYR A 100 -5.90 -5.18 -2.62
C TYR A 100 -4.89 -6.05 -1.86
N SER A 101 -3.59 -5.85 -2.11
CA SER A 101 -2.51 -6.52 -1.37
C SER A 101 -2.57 -6.20 0.13
N LYS A 102 -2.88 -4.95 0.50
CA LYS A 102 -3.12 -4.56 1.91
C LYS A 102 -4.27 -5.36 2.53
N GLY A 103 -5.41 -5.45 1.84
CA GLY A 103 -6.55 -6.24 2.33
C GLY A 103 -6.21 -7.72 2.53
N TRP A 104 -5.47 -8.29 1.58
CA TRP A 104 -4.96 -9.66 1.69
C TRP A 104 -4.02 -9.84 2.88
N LEU A 105 -3.07 -8.92 3.07
CA LEU A 105 -2.13 -8.92 4.20
C LEU A 105 -2.86 -8.88 5.55
N CYS A 106 -3.84 -7.98 5.71
CA CYS A 106 -4.61 -7.89 6.95
C CYS A 106 -5.35 -9.20 7.25
N ALA A 107 -5.96 -9.82 6.24
CA ALA A 107 -6.65 -11.09 6.41
C ALA A 107 -5.67 -12.24 6.75
N MET A 108 -4.50 -12.27 6.13
CA MET A 108 -3.44 -13.25 6.40
C MET A 108 -2.91 -13.14 7.84
N ILE A 109 -2.67 -11.92 8.33
CA ILE A 109 -2.27 -11.67 9.73
C ILE A 109 -3.37 -12.12 10.69
N LEU A 110 -4.63 -11.79 10.40
CA LEU A 110 -5.77 -12.17 11.23
C LEU A 110 -5.94 -13.70 11.27
N GLU A 111 -5.85 -14.38 10.12
CA GLU A 111 -5.91 -15.84 10.03
C GLU A 111 -4.84 -16.48 10.91
N GLU A 112 -3.60 -16.03 10.80
CA GLU A 112 -2.49 -16.55 11.59
C GLU A 112 -2.67 -16.25 13.08
N GLY A 113 -3.14 -15.05 13.45
CA GLY A 113 -3.46 -14.70 14.83
C GLY A 113 -4.54 -15.61 15.43
N MET A 114 -5.61 -15.87 14.68
CA MET A 114 -6.68 -16.79 15.12
C MET A 114 -6.17 -18.24 15.25
N LYS A 115 -5.32 -18.71 14.33
CA LYS A 115 -4.71 -20.05 14.44
C LYS A 115 -3.88 -20.19 15.71
N ARG A 116 -3.09 -19.16 16.05
CA ARG A 116 -2.25 -19.14 17.24
C ARG A 116 -3.05 -19.02 18.54
N ALA A 117 -4.15 -18.26 18.53
CA ALA A 117 -5.05 -18.15 19.68
C ALA A 117 -5.77 -19.48 20.01
N GLY A 118 -5.97 -20.33 19.00
CA GLY A 118 -6.56 -21.66 19.17
C GLY A 118 -8.08 -21.62 19.31
N ARG A 119 -8.66 -22.69 19.88
CA ARG A 119 -10.12 -22.92 19.85
C ARG A 119 -10.92 -22.02 20.78
N ASN A 120 -10.31 -21.55 21.87
CA ASN A 120 -10.94 -20.67 22.84
C ASN A 120 -10.67 -19.21 22.46
N LEU A 121 -11.13 -18.83 21.25
CA LEU A 121 -10.85 -17.53 20.67
C LEU A 121 -11.73 -16.44 21.31
N ASP A 122 -11.06 -15.43 21.85
CA ASP A 122 -11.61 -14.18 22.35
C ASP A 122 -10.61 -13.03 22.10
N SER A 123 -10.94 -11.81 22.55
CA SER A 123 -10.08 -10.65 22.33
C SER A 123 -8.73 -10.78 23.04
N GLU A 124 -8.69 -11.37 24.25
CA GLU A 124 -7.46 -11.47 25.04
C GLU A 124 -6.50 -12.51 24.46
N SER A 125 -7.02 -13.69 24.13
CA SER A 125 -6.28 -14.75 23.46
C SER A 125 -5.80 -14.34 22.07
N LEU A 126 -6.58 -13.56 21.31
CA LEU A 126 -6.13 -13.01 20.02
C LEU A 126 -5.01 -11.99 20.19
N VAL A 127 -5.11 -11.08 21.16
CA VAL A 127 -4.04 -10.11 21.46
C VAL A 127 -2.78 -10.85 21.88
N ALA A 128 -2.87 -11.78 22.83
CA ALA A 128 -1.75 -12.59 23.27
C ALA A 128 -1.11 -13.37 22.09
N ALA A 129 -1.93 -13.92 21.20
CA ALA A 129 -1.46 -14.61 20.00
C ALA A 129 -0.76 -13.67 19.02
N LEU A 130 -1.30 -12.48 18.76
CA LEU A 130 -0.66 -11.47 17.92
C LEU A 130 0.69 -11.03 18.49
N GLU A 131 0.81 -10.84 19.80
CA GLU A 131 2.08 -10.49 20.46
C GLU A 131 3.19 -11.55 20.28
N THR A 132 2.86 -12.77 19.86
CA THR A 132 3.85 -13.80 19.49
C THR A 132 4.42 -13.65 18.07
N PHE A 133 3.91 -12.72 17.25
CA PHE A 133 4.41 -12.52 15.90
C PHE A 133 5.83 -11.98 15.95
N LYS A 134 6.80 -12.80 15.55
CA LYS A 134 8.21 -12.42 15.39
C LYS A 134 8.66 -12.76 13.99
N ASN A 135 9.04 -11.75 13.22
CA ASN A 135 9.50 -11.88 11.84
C ASN A 135 8.58 -12.76 10.98
N PHE A 136 7.26 -12.58 11.12
CA PHE A 136 6.29 -13.37 10.36
C PHE A 136 6.47 -13.09 8.86
N ASP A 137 6.77 -14.15 8.11
CA ASP A 137 6.99 -14.09 6.67
C ASP A 137 5.66 -14.06 5.92
N THR A 138 5.47 -13.03 5.11
CA THR A 138 4.28 -12.83 4.30
C THR A 138 4.44 -13.39 2.88
N GLY A 139 5.59 -14.01 2.58
CA GLY A 139 5.98 -14.42 1.23
C GLY A 139 6.22 -13.24 0.30
N GLY A 140 6.54 -12.06 0.85
CA GLY A 140 6.74 -10.84 0.09
C GLY A 140 5.45 -10.16 -0.37
N VAL A 141 4.35 -10.27 0.39
CA VAL A 141 3.18 -9.37 0.27
C VAL A 141 3.47 -8.02 0.97
N SER A 142 4.26 -8.07 2.03
CA SER A 142 4.95 -6.96 2.69
C SER A 142 6.34 -7.42 3.13
N GLY A 143 7.10 -6.57 3.81
CA GLY A 143 8.21 -7.06 4.64
C GLY A 143 7.70 -7.88 5.83
N TYR A 144 8.63 -8.30 6.69
CA TYR A 144 8.29 -9.08 7.88
C TYR A 144 7.37 -8.32 8.84
N ILE A 145 6.47 -9.06 9.48
CA ILE A 145 5.56 -8.52 10.49
C ILE A 145 6.01 -8.98 11.88
N THR A 146 6.16 -8.02 12.78
CA THR A 146 6.51 -8.27 14.18
C THR A 146 5.56 -7.50 15.08
N TYR A 147 4.90 -8.18 16.00
CA TYR A 147 4.14 -7.55 17.07
C TYR A 147 4.75 -7.92 18.43
N GLY A 148 4.36 -7.18 19.45
CA GLY A 148 4.73 -7.44 20.83
C GLY A 148 3.89 -6.60 21.78
N SER A 149 4.04 -6.83 23.09
CA SER A 149 3.23 -6.16 24.12
C SER A 149 3.24 -4.63 24.04
N ASN A 150 4.36 -4.06 23.59
CA ASN A 150 4.51 -2.63 23.32
C ASN A 150 4.90 -2.32 21.85
N GLU A 151 4.75 -3.29 20.97
CA GLU A 151 5.11 -3.19 19.54
C GLU A 151 3.85 -3.45 18.71
N ARG A 152 3.08 -2.37 18.47
CA ARG A 152 1.77 -2.43 17.80
C ARG A 152 1.79 -1.96 16.35
N MET A 153 2.90 -1.38 15.90
CA MET A 153 3.14 -1.08 14.49
C MET A 153 3.82 -2.27 13.83
N GLY A 154 3.03 -3.23 13.39
CA GLY A 154 3.54 -4.54 12.97
C GLY A 154 4.49 -4.51 11.77
N GLY A 155 4.23 -3.61 10.83
CA GLY A 155 5.01 -3.46 9.61
C GLY A 155 5.97 -2.28 9.72
N GLU A 156 7.26 -2.58 9.73
CA GLU A 156 8.35 -1.58 9.78
C GLU A 156 9.12 -1.47 8.46
N TYR A 157 8.75 -2.29 7.47
CA TYR A 157 9.46 -2.39 6.21
C TYR A 157 8.72 -1.66 5.10
N LEU A 158 9.50 -0.95 4.29
CA LEU A 158 9.05 -0.22 3.12
C LEU A 158 9.85 -0.66 1.90
N ARG A 159 9.26 -0.51 0.72
CA ARG A 159 9.93 -0.79 -0.54
C ARG A 159 9.74 0.39 -1.48
N MET A 160 10.78 0.74 -2.22
CA MET A 160 10.72 1.81 -3.23
C MET A 160 10.24 1.22 -4.56
N TYR A 161 9.39 1.98 -5.25
CA TYR A 161 8.80 1.61 -6.53
C TYR A 161 8.97 2.72 -7.55
N LYS A 162 9.50 2.40 -8.72
CA LYS A 162 9.46 3.29 -9.87
C LYS A 162 8.15 3.09 -10.64
N ALA A 163 7.54 4.18 -11.10
CA ALA A 163 6.39 4.12 -11.98
C ALA A 163 6.83 3.78 -13.41
N ASP A 164 6.22 2.73 -13.97
CA ASP A 164 6.20 2.43 -15.39
C ASP A 164 4.86 2.93 -15.94
N VAL A 165 4.89 4.15 -16.46
CA VAL A 165 3.70 4.87 -16.95
C VAL A 165 3.15 4.20 -18.21
N GLU A 166 4.02 3.67 -19.07
CA GLU A 166 3.62 3.03 -20.33
C GLU A 166 2.80 1.76 -20.08
N ASN A 167 3.22 0.95 -19.11
CA ASN A 167 2.53 -0.29 -18.78
C ASN A 167 1.55 -0.16 -17.60
N ASN A 168 1.43 1.04 -17.02
CA ASN A 168 0.63 1.33 -15.82
C ASN A 168 0.98 0.37 -14.65
N LYS A 169 2.28 0.24 -14.34
CA LYS A 169 2.81 -0.63 -13.29
C LYS A 169 3.71 0.15 -12.32
N LEU A 170 3.79 -0.35 -11.09
CA LEU A 170 4.80 0.06 -10.13
C LEU A 170 5.82 -1.07 -10.03
N ILE A 171 7.07 -0.77 -10.39
CA ILE A 171 8.18 -1.73 -10.43
C ILE A 171 9.03 -1.52 -9.18
N PRO A 172 9.25 -2.55 -8.34
CA PRO A 172 10.13 -2.42 -7.18
C PRO A 172 11.57 -2.17 -7.62
N VAL A 173 12.24 -1.21 -6.99
CA VAL A 173 13.66 -0.85 -7.28
C VAL A 173 14.61 -1.14 -6.12
N THR A 174 14.08 -1.58 -4.98
CA THR A 174 14.85 -2.01 -3.80
C THR A 174 14.30 -3.31 -3.25
N ASP A 175 15.01 -3.95 -2.33
CA ASP A 175 14.42 -4.89 -1.39
C ASP A 175 13.62 -4.17 -0.30
N TRP A 176 13.07 -4.94 0.65
CA TRP A 176 12.44 -4.39 1.84
C TRP A 176 13.48 -3.67 2.72
N ILE A 177 13.24 -2.39 2.96
CA ILE A 177 14.08 -1.51 3.77
C ILE A 177 13.34 -1.22 5.06
N LYS A 178 13.98 -1.48 6.20
CA LYS A 178 13.55 -0.95 7.49
C LYS A 178 14.18 0.43 7.68
N PRO A 179 13.40 1.53 7.77
CA PRO A 179 13.95 2.86 7.99
C PRO A 179 14.73 2.92 9.31
N ALA A 180 15.84 3.65 9.33
CA ALA A 180 16.55 3.95 10.56
C ALA A 180 15.67 4.88 11.44
N HIS A 181 15.51 4.50 12.71
CA HIS A 181 14.87 5.33 13.74
C HIS A 181 15.90 6.18 14.48
#